data_AF-A0A849TA20-F1
#
_entry.id   AF-A0A849TA20-F1
#
_cell.length_a   1.000
_cell.length_b   1.000
_cell.length_c   1.000
_cell.angle_alpha   90.00
_cell.angle_beta   90.00
_cell.angle_gamma   90.00
#
_symmetry.space_group_name_H-M   'P 1'
#
loop_
_entity.id
_entity.type
_entity.pdbx_description
1 polymer ?
#
loop_
_entity_poly.entity_id
_entity_poly.type
_entity_poly.pdbx_seq_one_letter_code
_entity_poly.pdbx_strand_id
1 'polypeptide(L)'
;MKGIPKLDYARLAKIKEATTVPLVIHGGTGLSDEQYRKLIANGIAKINYYTALSDVASKRIRENIASDRKGDHSVLLFGASDAVREEVERCLRLWGCGGRAAEVLGQCRAWQEVEHIVLYKTLAALSENETASILREAAKLVETVPGVRSIHNSQSLELDGKLRFCLRVRLANKTALESFKKHPAQIRFAKKVFLPMVADHNSLDFEEN
;
A
#
# COMPACT_ATOMS: atom_id res chain seq x y z
N MET A 1 -23.82 3.36 16.00
CA MET A 1 -24.90 2.60 15.33
C MET A 1 -25.53 1.68 16.35
N LYS A 2 -26.86 1.75 16.56
CA LYS A 2 -27.57 0.83 17.46
C LYS A 2 -28.32 -0.19 16.59
N GLY A 3 -27.96 -1.47 16.70
CA GLY A 3 -28.58 -2.58 15.98
C GLY A 3 -27.59 -3.42 15.16
N ILE A 4 -27.92 -4.70 14.95
CA ILE A 4 -27.15 -5.61 14.09
C ILE A 4 -27.23 -5.08 12.65
N PRO A 5 -26.09 -4.84 11.97
CA PRO A 5 -26.09 -4.36 10.59
C PRO A 5 -26.86 -5.30 9.66
N LYS A 6 -27.75 -4.76 8.83
CA LYS A 6 -28.44 -5.52 7.79
C LYS A 6 -27.61 -5.51 6.51
N LEU A 7 -27.04 -6.67 6.17
CA LEU A 7 -26.21 -6.84 4.97
C LEU A 7 -27.06 -7.31 3.78
N ASP A 8 -26.84 -6.71 2.61
CA ASP A 8 -27.49 -7.10 1.35
C ASP A 8 -26.66 -8.17 0.64
N TYR A 9 -26.87 -9.43 1.03
CA TYR A 9 -26.16 -10.57 0.45
C TYR A 9 -26.54 -10.83 -1.02
N ALA A 10 -27.78 -10.52 -1.42
CA ALA A 10 -28.22 -10.69 -2.79
C ALA A 10 -27.48 -9.75 -3.74
N ARG A 11 -27.25 -8.50 -3.30
CA ARG A 11 -26.40 -7.55 -4.02
C ARG A 11 -24.94 -7.97 -4.03
N LEU A 12 -24.42 -8.46 -2.91
CA LEU A 12 -23.04 -8.96 -2.84
C LEU A 12 -22.81 -10.11 -3.85
N ALA A 13 -23.75 -11.06 -3.95
CA ALA A 13 -23.68 -12.15 -4.92
C ALA A 13 -23.64 -11.63 -6.37
N LYS A 14 -24.50 -10.67 -6.73
CA LYS A 14 -24.49 -10.05 -8.07
C LYS A 14 -23.17 -9.33 -8.37
N ILE A 15 -22.57 -8.65 -7.38
CA ILE A 15 -21.27 -8.00 -7.54
C ILE A 15 -20.17 -9.05 -7.76
N LYS A 16 -20.19 -10.15 -6.99
CA LYS A 16 -19.26 -11.27 -7.15
C LYS A 16 -19.36 -11.89 -8.54
N GLU A 17 -20.57 -12.06 -9.07
CA GLU A 17 -20.79 -12.59 -10.42
C GLU A 17 -20.30 -11.64 -11.52
N ALA A 18 -20.39 -10.33 -11.29
CA ALA A 18 -20.02 -9.30 -12.26
C ALA A 18 -18.51 -9.00 -12.31
N THR A 19 -17.67 -9.60 -11.46
CA THR A 19 -16.25 -9.29 -11.39
C THR A 19 -15.36 -10.47 -11.01
N THR A 20 -14.11 -10.42 -11.46
CA THR A 20 -13.08 -11.40 -11.12
C THR A 20 -12.15 -10.89 -10.01
N VAL A 21 -12.28 -9.63 -9.59
CA VAL A 21 -11.41 -9.07 -8.55
C VAL A 21 -11.92 -9.41 -7.14
N PRO A 22 -11.02 -9.68 -6.18
CA PRO A 22 -11.41 -9.96 -4.80
C PRO A 22 -12.18 -8.79 -4.16
N LEU A 23 -13.27 -9.09 -3.45
CA LEU A 23 -14.10 -8.08 -2.81
C LEU A 23 -13.63 -7.75 -1.40
N VAL A 24 -13.76 -6.49 -1.01
CA VAL A 24 -13.43 -5.97 0.33
C VAL A 24 -14.68 -5.47 1.05
N ILE A 25 -14.77 -5.75 2.35
CA ILE A 25 -15.73 -5.06 3.22
C ILE A 25 -15.01 -4.03 4.09
N HIS A 26 -15.49 -2.79 4.01
CA HIS A 26 -15.07 -1.70 4.89
C HIS A 26 -15.91 -1.70 6.15
N GLY A 27 -15.26 -1.84 7.31
CA GLY A 27 -15.92 -1.82 8.60
C GLY A 27 -16.62 -3.15 8.91
N GLY A 28 -16.26 -3.73 10.05
CA GLY A 28 -16.87 -4.95 10.56
C GLY A 28 -17.55 -4.79 11.93
N THR A 29 -17.54 -3.57 12.46
CA THR A 29 -18.05 -3.27 13.80
C THR A 29 -19.53 -3.63 13.91
N GLY A 30 -19.87 -4.49 14.87
CA GLY A 30 -21.23 -4.93 15.12
C GLY A 30 -21.71 -6.10 14.25
N LEU A 31 -20.86 -6.65 13.37
CA LEU A 31 -21.18 -7.90 12.66
C LEU A 31 -21.01 -9.10 13.60
N SER A 32 -21.94 -10.05 13.48
CA SER A 32 -21.79 -11.35 14.16
C SER A 32 -20.81 -12.26 13.41
N ASP A 33 -20.27 -13.25 14.13
CA ASP A 33 -19.43 -14.30 13.56
C ASP A 33 -20.13 -15.03 12.38
N GLU A 34 -21.45 -15.19 12.43
CA GLU A 34 -22.23 -15.77 11.34
C GLU A 34 -22.27 -14.85 10.11
N GLN A 35 -22.43 -13.53 10.32
CA GLN A 35 -22.39 -12.56 9.23
C GLN A 35 -21.03 -12.55 8.54
N TYR A 36 -19.94 -12.66 9.29
CA TYR A 36 -18.60 -12.82 8.71
C TYR A 36 -18.50 -14.08 7.84
N ARG A 37 -18.92 -15.23 8.34
CA ARG A 37 -18.90 -16.48 7.55
C ARG A 37 -19.73 -16.34 6.28
N LYS A 38 -20.92 -15.73 6.37
CA LYS A 38 -21.78 -15.45 5.20
C LYS A 38 -21.12 -14.51 4.20
N LEU A 39 -20.50 -13.42 4.64
CA LEU A 39 -19.77 -12.50 3.77
C LEU A 39 -18.64 -13.21 3.01
N ILE A 40 -17.85 -14.01 3.71
CA ILE A 40 -16.72 -14.77 3.13
C ILE A 40 -17.24 -15.78 2.10
N ALA A 41 -18.28 -16.55 2.42
CA ALA A 41 -18.92 -17.48 1.48
C ALA A 41 -19.45 -16.76 0.21
N ASN A 42 -19.86 -15.50 0.36
CA ASN A 42 -20.34 -14.64 -0.72
C ASN A 42 -19.22 -13.81 -1.39
N GLY A 43 -17.95 -14.18 -1.22
CA GLY A 43 -16.84 -13.66 -2.03
C GLY A 43 -16.07 -12.48 -1.42
N ILE A 44 -16.35 -12.09 -0.17
CA ILE A 44 -15.47 -11.17 0.55
C ILE A 44 -14.12 -11.87 0.81
N ALA A 45 -13.05 -11.28 0.29
CA ALA A 45 -11.68 -11.78 0.44
C ALA A 45 -10.83 -10.90 1.38
N LYS A 46 -11.26 -9.67 1.65
CA LYS A 46 -10.57 -8.73 2.54
C LYS A 46 -11.55 -8.08 3.53
N ILE A 47 -11.21 -8.12 4.81
CA ILE A 47 -12.01 -7.52 5.89
C ILE A 47 -11.20 -6.41 6.56
N ASN A 48 -11.76 -5.21 6.65
CA ASN A 48 -11.17 -4.11 7.43
C ASN A 48 -11.72 -4.13 8.85
N TYR A 49 -10.87 -4.34 9.86
CA TYR A 49 -11.28 -4.62 11.24
C TYR A 49 -10.54 -3.73 12.27
N TYR A 50 -10.81 -2.43 12.26
CA TYR A 50 -10.10 -1.49 13.15
C TYR A 50 -10.79 -1.30 14.51
N THR A 51 -12.05 -0.86 14.51
CA THR A 51 -12.73 -0.41 15.74
C THR A 51 -12.73 -1.47 16.83
N ALA A 52 -13.02 -2.73 16.49
CA ALA A 52 -13.04 -3.82 17.45
C ALA A 52 -11.66 -4.06 18.10
N LEU A 53 -10.57 -4.01 17.32
CA LEU A 53 -9.21 -4.11 17.86
C LEU A 53 -8.88 -2.94 18.79
N SER A 54 -9.27 -1.73 18.39
CA SER A 54 -9.11 -0.52 19.21
C SER A 54 -9.92 -0.61 20.52
N ASP A 55 -11.14 -1.14 20.47
CA ASP A 55 -12.01 -1.33 21.63
C ASP A 55 -11.44 -2.34 22.61
N VAL A 56 -10.86 -3.44 22.11
CA VAL A 56 -10.18 -4.47 22.93
C VAL A 56 -8.96 -3.87 23.64
N ALA A 57 -8.10 -3.14 22.92
CA ALA A 57 -6.97 -2.44 23.52
C ALA A 57 -7.44 -1.43 24.57
N SER A 58 -8.43 -0.61 24.22
CA SER A 58 -8.99 0.42 25.11
C SER A 58 -9.63 -0.19 26.36
N LYS A 59 -10.27 -1.36 26.24
CA LYS A 59 -10.82 -2.09 27.38
C LYS A 59 -9.71 -2.49 28.34
N ARG A 60 -8.61 -3.07 27.83
CA ARG A 60 -7.47 -3.45 28.68
C ARG A 60 -6.83 -2.24 29.38
N ILE A 61 -6.67 -1.13 28.67
CA ILE A 61 -6.16 0.12 29.25
C ILE A 61 -7.08 0.62 30.38
N ARG A 62 -8.41 0.60 30.17
CA ARG A 62 -9.38 0.99 31.22
C ARG A 62 -9.32 0.08 32.44
N GLU A 63 -9.11 -1.23 32.24
CA GLU A 63 -8.93 -2.19 33.33
C GLU A 63 -7.65 -1.87 34.13
N ASN A 64 -6.54 -1.58 33.44
CA ASN A 64 -5.28 -1.18 34.08
C ASN A 64 -5.46 0.10 34.92
N ILE A 65 -6.15 1.12 34.38
CA ILE A 65 -6.49 2.37 35.11
C ILE A 65 -7.33 2.08 36.35
N ALA A 66 -8.30 1.17 36.23
CA ALA A 66 -9.17 0.81 37.35
C ALA A 66 -8.40 0.06 38.45
N SER A 67 -7.39 -0.75 38.08
CA SER A 67 -6.55 -1.48 39.04
C SER A 67 -5.48 -0.61 39.71
N ASP A 68 -4.88 0.34 38.99
CA ASP A 68 -3.90 1.28 39.55
C ASP A 68 -4.02 2.66 38.89
N ARG A 69 -4.65 3.58 39.63
CA ARG A 69 -4.86 4.96 39.17
C ARG A 69 -3.58 5.81 39.16
N LYS A 70 -2.49 5.34 39.77
CA LYS A 70 -1.18 6.02 39.79
C LYS A 70 -0.18 5.36 38.84
N GLY A 71 -0.59 4.33 38.11
CA GLY A 71 0.25 3.64 37.14
C GLY A 71 0.79 4.60 36.09
N ASP A 72 2.08 4.44 35.77
CA ASP A 72 2.73 5.20 34.71
C ASP A 72 2.31 4.70 33.31
N HIS A 73 2.88 5.32 32.26
CA HIS A 73 2.62 4.95 30.87
C HIS A 73 2.79 3.44 30.60
N SER A 74 3.79 2.80 31.19
CA SER A 74 4.07 1.38 30.99
C SER A 74 2.98 0.51 31.61
N VAL A 75 2.54 0.84 32.82
CA VAL A 75 1.41 0.17 33.49
C VAL A 75 0.12 0.33 32.70
N LEU A 76 -0.14 1.52 32.16
CA LEU A 76 -1.35 1.78 31.37
C LEU A 76 -1.43 0.91 30.12
N LEU A 77 -0.32 0.75 29.40
CA LEU A 77 -0.27 -0.03 28.16
C LEU A 77 -0.03 -1.53 28.36
N PHE A 78 0.27 -1.96 29.58
CA PHE A 78 0.60 -3.36 29.87
C PHE A 78 -0.51 -4.32 29.41
N GLY A 79 -0.12 -5.29 28.57
CA GLY A 79 -1.02 -6.31 28.03
C GLY A 79 -2.01 -5.82 26.96
N ALA A 80 -2.00 -4.54 26.57
CA ALA A 80 -2.89 -4.05 25.50
C ALA A 80 -2.57 -4.71 24.15
N SER A 81 -1.29 -4.92 23.85
CA SER A 81 -0.85 -5.62 22.64
C SER A 81 -1.25 -7.10 22.64
N ASP A 82 -1.17 -7.77 23.80
CA ASP A 82 -1.60 -9.17 23.94
C ASP A 82 -3.11 -9.32 23.70
N ALA A 83 -3.91 -8.40 24.25
CA ALA A 83 -5.36 -8.38 24.02
C ALA A 83 -5.71 -8.23 22.53
N VAL A 84 -5.00 -7.34 21.82
CA VAL A 84 -5.15 -7.20 20.37
C VAL A 84 -4.73 -8.47 19.63
N ARG A 85 -3.61 -9.10 20.02
CA ARG A 85 -3.14 -10.36 19.44
C ARG A 85 -4.20 -11.46 19.58
N GLU A 86 -4.78 -11.63 20.76
CA GLU A 86 -5.82 -12.63 21.00
C GLU A 86 -7.04 -12.44 20.09
N GLU A 87 -7.49 -11.19 19.91
CA GLU A 87 -8.61 -10.89 19.02
C GLU A 87 -8.24 -11.12 17.55
N VAL A 88 -7.04 -10.75 17.12
CA VAL A 88 -6.55 -11.05 15.77
C VAL A 88 -6.53 -12.56 15.52
N GLU A 89 -5.99 -13.35 16.44
CA GLU A 89 -5.98 -14.80 16.33
C GLU A 89 -7.38 -15.41 16.26
N ARG A 90 -8.32 -14.88 17.05
CA ARG A 90 -9.74 -15.27 16.99
C ARG A 90 -10.31 -15.00 15.59
N CYS A 91 -10.05 -13.82 15.04
CA CYS A 91 -10.47 -13.46 13.67
C CYS A 91 -9.84 -14.37 12.61
N LEU A 92 -8.53 -14.67 12.69
CA LEU A 92 -7.85 -15.56 11.74
C LEU A 92 -8.47 -16.96 11.71
N ARG A 93 -8.84 -17.50 12.87
CA ARG A 93 -9.56 -18.78 12.99
C ARG A 93 -10.97 -18.68 12.43
N LEU A 94 -11.73 -17.66 12.83
CA LEU A 94 -13.11 -17.44 12.41
C LEU A 94 -13.24 -17.26 10.89
N TRP A 95 -12.32 -16.51 10.28
CA TRP A 95 -12.31 -16.19 8.86
C TRP A 95 -11.66 -17.29 8.01
N GLY A 96 -11.10 -18.33 8.63
CA GLY A 96 -10.52 -19.47 7.93
C GLY A 96 -9.24 -19.15 7.15
N CYS A 97 -8.49 -18.14 7.57
CA CYS A 97 -7.20 -17.78 6.96
C CYS A 97 -5.98 -18.22 7.77
N GLY A 98 -6.17 -18.66 9.02
CA GLY A 98 -5.10 -19.26 9.82
C GLY A 98 -4.47 -20.48 9.13
N GLY A 99 -3.13 -20.56 9.14
CA GLY A 99 -2.38 -21.69 8.57
C GLY A 99 -2.24 -21.71 7.04
N ARG A 100 -2.81 -20.73 6.32
CA ARG A 100 -2.79 -20.71 4.84
C ARG A 100 -1.61 -19.97 4.22
N ALA A 101 -0.64 -19.52 5.02
CA ALA A 101 0.46 -18.69 4.52
C ALA A 101 1.28 -19.38 3.43
N ALA A 102 1.70 -20.64 3.64
CA ALA A 102 2.50 -21.38 2.66
C ALA A 102 1.73 -21.66 1.36
N GLU A 103 0.44 -22.02 1.47
CA GLU A 103 -0.46 -22.20 0.33
C GLU A 103 -0.54 -20.92 -0.51
N VAL A 104 -0.82 -19.79 0.15
CA VAL A 104 -0.94 -18.48 -0.51
C VAL A 104 0.39 -18.06 -1.15
N LEU A 105 1.52 -18.23 -0.45
CA LEU A 105 2.84 -17.90 -1.00
C LEU A 105 3.20 -18.75 -2.22
N GLY A 106 2.77 -20.02 -2.28
CA GLY A 106 2.98 -20.88 -3.44
C GLY A 106 2.09 -20.54 -4.65
N GLN A 107 0.92 -19.93 -4.42
CA GLN A 107 -0.02 -19.54 -5.48
C GLN A 107 0.15 -18.09 -5.93
N CYS A 108 0.60 -17.21 -5.03
CA CYS A 108 0.83 -15.81 -5.35
C CYS A 108 2.09 -15.65 -6.20
N ARG A 109 1.99 -14.84 -7.25
CA ARG A 109 3.17 -14.38 -7.97
C ARG A 109 3.96 -13.44 -7.06
N ALA A 110 5.20 -13.80 -6.73
CA ALA A 110 6.11 -12.90 -6.06
C ALA A 110 6.29 -11.63 -6.90
N TRP A 111 6.47 -10.49 -6.23
CA TRP A 111 6.89 -9.29 -6.91
C TRP A 111 8.29 -9.53 -7.45
N GLN A 112 8.45 -9.40 -8.77
CA GLN A 112 9.75 -9.38 -9.42
C GLN A 112 9.98 -7.92 -9.75
N GLU A 113 10.49 -7.14 -8.79
CA GLU A 113 10.57 -5.70 -8.99
C GLU A 113 11.42 -5.36 -10.21
N VAL A 114 10.99 -4.34 -10.94
CA VAL A 114 11.74 -3.78 -12.05
C VAL A 114 12.07 -2.34 -11.72
N GLU A 115 13.34 -1.98 -11.80
CA GLU A 115 13.81 -0.61 -11.67
C GLU A 115 13.97 0.02 -13.06
N HIS A 116 13.15 1.03 -13.35
CA HIS A 116 13.37 1.93 -14.48
C HIS A 116 14.22 3.10 -14.00
N ILE A 117 15.48 3.14 -14.44
CA ILE A 117 16.47 4.13 -14.03
C ILE A 117 16.74 5.07 -15.19
N VAL A 118 16.62 6.37 -14.94
CA VAL A 118 17.01 7.43 -15.88
C VAL A 118 18.10 8.26 -15.25
N LEU A 119 19.31 8.14 -15.79
CA LEU A 119 20.43 9.02 -15.46
C LEU A 119 20.36 10.23 -16.38
N TYR A 120 20.43 11.44 -15.83
CA TYR A 120 20.24 12.65 -16.62
C TYR A 120 21.08 13.84 -16.13
N LYS A 121 21.20 14.83 -17.02
CA LYS A 121 21.80 16.14 -16.78
C LYS A 121 20.76 17.21 -17.08
N THR A 122 20.68 18.23 -16.25
CA THR A 122 19.75 19.36 -16.43
C THR A 122 20.31 20.41 -17.41
N LEU A 123 19.44 21.26 -17.93
CA LEU A 123 19.85 22.49 -18.60
C LEU A 123 20.59 23.41 -17.62
N ALA A 124 21.60 24.13 -18.11
CA ALA A 124 22.48 24.98 -17.28
C ALA A 124 21.75 26.12 -16.53
N ALA A 125 20.54 26.48 -16.96
CA ALA A 125 19.74 27.54 -16.35
C ALA A 125 18.93 27.11 -15.12
N LEU A 126 18.87 25.80 -14.82
CA LEU A 126 18.10 25.29 -13.68
C LEU A 126 19.03 24.97 -12.51
N SER A 127 18.73 25.51 -11.33
CA SER A 127 19.40 25.09 -10.10
C SER A 127 19.01 23.67 -9.71
N GLU A 128 19.83 23.06 -8.86
CA GLU A 128 19.58 21.71 -8.33
C GLU A 128 18.28 21.66 -7.51
N ASN A 129 18.01 22.71 -6.73
CA ASN A 129 16.80 22.83 -5.92
C ASN A 129 15.53 22.99 -6.77
N GLU A 130 15.57 23.81 -7.82
CA GLU A 130 14.44 23.97 -8.74
C GLU A 130 14.12 22.65 -9.45
N THR A 131 15.16 21.95 -9.92
CA THR A 131 15.03 20.63 -10.55
C THR A 131 14.37 19.64 -9.61
N ALA A 132 14.86 19.54 -8.37
CA ALA A 132 14.32 18.62 -7.37
C ALA A 132 12.86 18.93 -7.02
N SER A 133 12.48 20.21 -6.96
CA SER A 133 11.11 20.64 -6.67
C SER A 133 10.15 20.28 -7.80
N ILE A 134 10.49 20.64 -9.04
CA ILE A 134 9.66 20.36 -10.23
C ILE A 134 9.45 18.85 -10.38
N LEU A 135 10.51 18.05 -10.23
CA LEU A 135 10.41 16.61 -10.35
C LEU A 135 9.61 15.99 -9.22
N ARG A 136 9.76 16.46 -7.97
CA ARG A 136 8.99 15.94 -6.84
C ARG A 136 7.50 16.17 -7.04
N GLU A 137 7.09 17.34 -7.51
CA GLU A 137 5.68 17.63 -7.74
C GLU A 137 5.13 16.79 -8.91
N ALA A 138 5.87 16.74 -10.03
CA ALA A 138 5.43 16.01 -11.21
C ALA A 138 5.47 14.48 -11.01
N ALA A 139 6.36 13.98 -10.16
CA ALA A 139 6.46 12.57 -9.78
C ALA A 139 5.22 12.07 -9.03
N LYS A 140 4.52 12.93 -8.28
CA LYS A 140 3.25 12.55 -7.61
C LYS A 140 2.19 12.06 -8.59
N LEU A 141 2.17 12.60 -9.81
CA LEU A 141 1.26 12.14 -10.86
C LEU A 141 1.67 10.75 -11.37
N VAL A 142 2.97 10.49 -11.45
CA VAL A 142 3.52 9.20 -11.84
C VAL A 142 3.31 8.13 -10.77
N GLU A 143 3.33 8.49 -9.49
CA GLU A 143 3.04 7.56 -8.38
C GLU A 143 1.64 6.96 -8.45
N THR A 144 0.69 7.65 -9.08
CA THR A 144 -0.68 7.14 -9.27
C THR A 144 -0.80 6.10 -10.38
N VAL A 145 0.26 5.87 -11.17
CA VAL A 145 0.22 4.93 -12.29
C VAL A 145 0.20 3.49 -11.76
N PRO A 146 -0.78 2.65 -12.19
CA PRO A 146 -0.86 1.27 -11.73
C PRO A 146 0.44 0.50 -11.94
N GLY A 147 0.93 -0.11 -10.87
CA GLY A 147 2.17 -0.88 -10.87
C GLY A 147 3.42 -0.07 -10.53
N VAL A 148 3.36 1.25 -10.40
CA VAL A 148 4.43 2.06 -9.79
C VAL A 148 4.40 1.83 -8.28
N ARG A 149 5.53 1.44 -7.70
CA ARG A 149 5.71 1.21 -6.26
C ARG A 149 6.32 2.41 -5.55
N SER A 150 7.27 3.06 -6.23
CA SER A 150 7.92 4.27 -5.73
C SER A 150 8.64 4.98 -6.86
N ILE A 151 8.79 6.28 -6.73
CA ILE A 151 9.64 7.10 -7.59
C ILE A 151 10.56 7.94 -6.71
N HIS A 152 11.84 7.97 -7.06
CA HIS A 152 12.84 8.72 -6.32
C HIS A 152 13.72 9.47 -7.30
N ASN A 153 13.97 10.74 -6.99
CA ASN A 153 14.98 11.52 -7.67
C ASN A 153 16.16 11.72 -6.73
N SER A 154 17.36 11.37 -7.17
CA SER A 154 18.60 11.53 -6.43
C SER A 154 19.66 12.23 -7.27
N GLN A 155 20.72 12.64 -6.61
CA GLN A 155 21.85 13.34 -7.19
C GLN A 155 23.13 12.56 -6.90
N SER A 156 24.06 12.57 -7.85
CA SER A 156 25.39 12.02 -7.69
C SER A 156 26.21 12.87 -6.72
N LEU A 157 26.97 12.19 -5.85
CA LEU A 157 27.98 12.82 -5.01
C LEU A 157 29.20 13.30 -5.82
N GLU A 158 29.35 12.81 -7.05
CA GLU A 158 30.40 13.25 -7.97
C GLU A 158 30.02 14.60 -8.61
N LEU A 159 30.89 15.59 -8.45
CA LEU A 159 30.66 16.96 -8.94
C LEU A 159 30.87 17.09 -10.45
N ASP A 160 31.77 16.27 -11.03
CA ASP A 160 32.19 16.39 -12.43
C ASP A 160 31.56 15.33 -13.37
N GLY A 161 30.58 14.57 -12.88
CA GLY A 161 29.92 13.52 -13.63
C GLY A 161 29.10 14.05 -14.83
N LYS A 162 29.12 13.32 -15.96
CA LYS A 162 28.35 13.70 -17.16
C LYS A 162 26.84 13.68 -16.94
N LEU A 163 26.35 12.72 -16.15
CA LEU A 163 24.94 12.58 -15.75
C LEU A 163 24.89 12.66 -14.23
N ARG A 164 24.43 13.80 -13.69
CA ARG A 164 24.52 14.09 -12.24
C ARG A 164 23.27 13.71 -11.47
N PHE A 165 22.17 13.39 -12.13
CA PHE A 165 20.92 13.07 -11.48
C PHE A 165 20.41 11.70 -11.89
N CYS A 166 19.65 11.07 -11.00
CA CYS A 166 19.07 9.75 -11.19
C CYS A 166 17.60 9.79 -10.80
N LEU A 167 16.72 9.58 -11.79
CA LEU A 167 15.31 9.31 -11.56
C LEU A 167 15.11 7.79 -11.58
N ARG A 168 14.71 7.22 -10.45
CA ARG A 168 14.45 5.79 -10.30
C ARG A 168 12.97 5.55 -10.04
N VAL A 169 12.34 4.76 -10.90
CA VAL A 169 10.96 4.28 -10.73
C VAL A 169 11.00 2.78 -10.45
N ARG A 170 10.54 2.37 -9.28
CA ARG A 170 10.36 0.94 -8.95
C ARG A 170 8.98 0.50 -9.36
N LEU A 171 8.90 -0.59 -10.11
CA LEU A 171 7.70 -1.12 -10.71
C LEU A 171 7.45 -2.54 -10.22
N ALA A 172 6.18 -2.92 -10.25
CA ALA A 172 5.69 -4.18 -9.71
C ALA A 172 6.36 -5.43 -10.30
N ASN A 173 6.58 -5.36 -11.61
CA ASN A 173 7.03 -6.42 -12.50
C ASN A 173 7.20 -5.87 -13.91
N LYS A 174 7.74 -6.70 -14.81
CA LYS A 174 7.92 -6.38 -16.23
C LYS A 174 6.64 -5.91 -16.93
N THR A 175 5.49 -6.52 -16.64
CA THR A 175 4.20 -6.09 -17.23
C THR A 175 3.83 -4.67 -16.79
N ALA A 176 4.10 -4.32 -15.53
CA ALA A 176 3.92 -2.96 -15.03
C ALA A 176 4.85 -1.97 -15.73
N LEU A 177 6.11 -2.31 -16.01
CA LEU A 177 7.03 -1.47 -16.80
C LEU A 177 6.47 -1.18 -18.20
N GLU A 178 6.00 -2.21 -18.89
CA GLU A 178 5.44 -2.07 -20.25
C GLU A 178 4.19 -1.18 -20.28
N SER A 179 3.32 -1.33 -19.28
CA SER A 179 2.14 -0.47 -19.08
C SER A 179 2.55 0.96 -18.73
N PHE A 180 3.49 1.12 -17.80
CA PHE A 180 4.00 2.39 -17.33
C PHE A 180 4.55 3.25 -18.47
N LYS A 181 5.39 2.67 -19.36
CA LYS A 181 5.95 3.38 -20.52
C LYS A 181 4.88 3.93 -21.48
N LYS A 182 3.70 3.32 -21.51
CA LYS A 182 2.56 3.71 -22.37
C LYS A 182 1.52 4.55 -21.63
N HIS A 183 1.62 4.71 -20.32
CA HIS A 183 0.59 5.34 -19.52
C HIS A 183 0.51 6.85 -19.80
N PRO A 184 -0.70 7.44 -19.99
CA PRO A 184 -0.84 8.86 -20.32
C PRO A 184 -0.18 9.81 -19.31
N ALA A 185 -0.23 9.49 -18.01
CA ALA A 185 0.43 10.28 -16.97
C ALA A 185 1.96 10.28 -17.13
N GLN A 186 2.57 9.12 -17.43
CA GLN A 186 4.01 9.00 -17.67
C GLN A 186 4.42 9.71 -18.95
N ILE A 187 3.66 9.56 -20.05
CA ILE A 187 3.93 10.26 -21.31
C ILE A 187 3.87 11.77 -21.11
N ARG A 188 2.88 12.26 -20.34
CA ARG A 188 2.75 13.68 -20.00
C ARG A 188 3.94 14.16 -19.16
N PHE A 189 4.30 13.41 -18.11
CA PHE A 189 5.47 13.70 -17.29
C PHE A 189 6.73 13.80 -18.15
N ALA A 190 7.00 12.79 -18.97
CA ALA A 190 8.15 12.75 -19.85
C ALA A 190 8.19 13.95 -20.81
N LYS A 191 7.10 14.23 -21.53
CA LYS A 191 7.08 15.25 -22.58
C LYS A 191 6.96 16.68 -22.09
N LYS A 192 6.22 16.91 -21.00
CA LYS A 192 5.87 18.26 -20.54
C LYS A 192 6.73 18.74 -19.38
N VAL A 193 7.37 17.81 -18.66
CA VAL A 193 8.16 18.15 -17.47
C VAL A 193 9.61 17.72 -17.64
N PHE A 194 9.86 16.42 -17.86
CA PHE A 194 11.21 15.87 -17.85
C PHE A 194 12.05 16.30 -19.06
N LEU A 195 11.62 16.02 -20.29
CA LEU A 195 12.42 16.34 -21.48
C LEU A 195 12.74 17.84 -21.62
N PRO A 196 11.84 18.78 -21.30
CA PRO A 196 12.16 20.21 -21.34
C PRO A 196 13.24 20.68 -20.34
N MET A 197 13.48 19.95 -19.25
CA MET A 197 14.49 20.32 -18.24
C MET A 197 15.85 19.64 -18.45
N VAL A 198 15.91 18.63 -19.33
CA VAL A 198 17.06 17.74 -19.47
C VAL A 198 17.90 18.10 -20.69
N ALA A 199 19.21 18.27 -20.47
CA ALA A 199 20.19 18.46 -21.54
C ALA A 199 20.62 17.13 -22.17
N ASP A 200 20.76 16.08 -21.35
CA ASP A 200 21.18 14.75 -21.77
C ASP A 200 20.62 13.69 -20.80
N HIS A 201 20.27 12.51 -21.29
CA HIS A 201 19.81 11.40 -20.45
C HIS A 201 20.05 10.03 -21.08
N ASN A 202 20.15 9.03 -20.21
CA ASN A 202 20.15 7.63 -20.55
C ASN A 202 19.17 6.87 -19.65
N SER A 203 18.40 5.94 -20.21
CA SER A 203 17.43 5.13 -19.48
C SER A 203 17.73 3.65 -19.60
N LEU A 204 17.69 2.93 -18.48
CA LEU A 204 17.94 1.50 -18.39
C LEU A 204 16.88 0.86 -17.49
N ASP A 205 16.58 -0.41 -17.75
CA ASP A 205 15.65 -1.20 -16.95
C ASP A 205 16.40 -2.38 -16.33
N PHE A 206 16.21 -2.60 -15.03
CA PHE A 206 16.83 -3.69 -14.28
C PHE A 206 15.75 -4.53 -13.61
N GLU A 207 15.89 -5.85 -13.60
CA GLU A 207 15.03 -6.77 -12.86
C GLU A 207 15.78 -7.26 -11.63
N GLU A 208 15.12 -7.31 -10.47
CA GLU A 208 15.70 -7.82 -9.23
C GLU A 208 15.82 -9.36 -9.32
N ASN A 209 17.03 -9.89 -9.08
CA ASN A 209 17.35 -11.33 -9.16
C ASN A 209 16.94 -12.09 -7.90
#